data_AF-A0A534DN62-F1
#
_entry.id   AF-A0A534DN62-F1
#
_cell.length_a   1.000
_cell.length_b   1.000
_cell.length_c   1.000
_cell.angle_alpha   90.00
_cell.angle_beta   90.00
_cell.angle_gamma   90.00
#
_symmetry.space_group_name_H-M   'P 1'
#
loop_
_entity.id
_entity.type
_entity.pdbx_description
1 polymer ?
#
loop_
_entity_poly.entity_id
_entity_poly.type
_entity_poly.pdbx_seq_one_letter_code
_entity_poly.pdbx_strand_id
1 'polypeptide(L)'
;MGAATRRVLPFRRNSAERRAGRRSPRLAALRKQRGVSGMFERLETVIPDPILGLMAAFRADPDPRKVDLGVGVYRDDRGETPVLNAVREAERAVLAHQTTKTYVAASGNAAFNEAIERLVLGDQHEARVTARVRTVQAPGGCGALRLGAELIRAAAPDSVVHVSTPTWANHTPLLAGSGLRLERYPYFDPATGGVQFGHMMAALERLPARSVVLLHASCHNPTGADLSQDEWRKLLALVQRRGL
;
A
#
# COMPACT_ATOMS: atom_id res chain seq x y z
N MET A 1 -8.58 5.48 58.23
CA MET A 1 -9.26 5.66 56.92
C MET A 1 -8.17 5.63 55.85
N GLY A 2 -7.81 4.54 55.20
CA GLY A 2 -8.61 3.49 54.57
C GLY A 2 -8.25 3.45 53.09
N ALA A 3 -6.97 3.19 52.77
CA ALA A 3 -6.44 3.16 51.41
C ALA A 3 -6.88 1.88 50.68
N ALA A 4 -7.69 2.02 49.63
CA ALA A 4 -8.14 0.90 48.81
C ALA A 4 -7.18 0.66 47.64
N THR A 5 -6.28 -0.30 47.81
CA THR A 5 -5.47 -0.90 46.76
C THR A 5 -6.36 -1.77 45.86
N ARG A 6 -6.61 -1.34 44.62
CA ARG A 6 -7.23 -2.20 43.59
C ARG A 6 -6.22 -3.27 43.15
N ARG A 7 -6.44 -4.51 43.59
CA ARG A 7 -5.78 -5.71 43.04
C ARG A 7 -6.25 -5.92 41.59
N VAL A 8 -5.30 -5.92 40.66
CA VAL A 8 -5.51 -6.44 39.30
C VAL A 8 -5.60 -7.97 39.40
N LEU A 9 -6.75 -8.53 39.05
CA LEU A 9 -6.97 -9.97 38.95
C LEU A 9 -6.21 -10.53 37.73
N PRO A 10 -5.52 -11.68 37.84
CA PRO A 10 -4.89 -12.30 36.68
C PRO A 10 -5.96 -12.85 35.73
N PHE A 11 -5.76 -12.59 34.45
CA PHE A 11 -6.56 -13.08 33.33
C PHE A 11 -6.62 -14.63 33.38
N ARG A 12 -7.77 -15.20 33.72
CA ARG A 12 -8.00 -16.65 33.61
C ARG A 12 -8.01 -17.01 32.12
N ARG A 13 -7.02 -17.79 31.67
CA ARG A 13 -7.06 -18.44 30.35
C ARG A 13 -8.34 -19.27 30.25
N ASN A 14 -9.13 -18.97 29.24
CA ASN A 14 -10.38 -19.65 28.94
C ASN A 14 -10.08 -21.10 28.54
N SER A 15 -10.85 -22.05 29.08
CA SER A 15 -10.65 -23.50 29.00
C SER A 15 -10.90 -24.12 27.61
N ALA A 16 -10.96 -23.30 26.55
CA ALA A 16 -11.33 -23.68 25.19
C ALA A 16 -10.13 -24.12 24.31
N GLU A 17 -8.90 -24.07 24.80
CA GLU A 17 -7.70 -24.51 24.05
C GLU A 17 -7.34 -26.01 24.21
N ARG A 18 -8.18 -26.81 24.90
CA ARG A 18 -7.90 -28.25 25.14
C ARG A 18 -8.56 -29.24 24.17
N ARG A 19 -9.05 -28.80 23.01
CA ARG A 19 -9.52 -29.70 21.94
C ARG A 19 -8.92 -29.36 20.57
N ALA A 20 -7.60 -29.18 20.52
CA ALA A 20 -6.86 -29.42 19.29
C ALA A 20 -6.82 -30.94 19.06
N GLY A 21 -7.47 -31.40 17.98
CA GLY A 21 -7.76 -32.80 17.70
C GLY A 21 -6.55 -33.72 17.82
N ARG A 22 -6.73 -34.83 18.56
CA ARG A 22 -5.90 -36.03 18.38
C ARG A 22 -5.98 -36.44 16.91
N ARG A 23 -4.91 -36.20 16.16
CA ARG A 23 -4.77 -36.68 14.79
C ARG A 23 -4.89 -38.21 14.81
N SER A 24 -5.90 -38.74 14.13
CA SER A 24 -6.10 -40.17 14.03
C SER A 24 -4.87 -40.81 13.34
N PRO A 25 -4.25 -41.86 13.90
CA PRO A 25 -3.04 -42.49 13.33
C PRO A 25 -3.23 -42.96 11.87
N ARG A 26 -4.47 -43.21 11.46
CA ARG A 26 -4.85 -43.58 10.08
C ARG A 26 -4.51 -42.50 9.05
N LEU A 27 -4.60 -41.20 9.39
CA LEU A 27 -4.28 -40.11 8.45
C LEU A 27 -2.77 -39.92 8.25
N ALA A 28 -1.96 -40.23 9.28
CA ALA A 28 -0.50 -40.19 9.16
C ALA A 28 0.04 -41.33 8.29
N ALA A 29 -0.60 -42.51 8.34
CA ALA A 29 -0.22 -43.68 7.53
C ALA A 29 -0.52 -43.49 6.02
N LEU A 30 -1.61 -42.81 5.67
CA LEU A 30 -1.96 -42.48 4.27
C LEU A 30 -0.97 -41.50 3.61
N ARG A 31 -0.20 -40.75 4.39
CA ARG A 31 0.76 -39.75 3.91
C ARG A 31 2.07 -40.36 3.40
N LYS A 32 2.38 -41.61 3.79
CA LYS A 32 3.62 -42.32 3.39
C LYS A 32 3.48 -43.17 2.12
N GLN A 33 2.27 -43.29 1.55
CA GLN A 33 2.00 -44.21 0.42
C GLN A 33 1.70 -43.52 -0.92
N ARG A 34 1.85 -42.20 -1.04
CA ARG A 34 1.75 -41.51 -2.33
C ARG A 34 3.09 -40.85 -2.63
N GLY A 35 3.91 -41.50 -3.47
CA GLY A 35 5.19 -41.00 -3.97
C GLY A 35 5.07 -39.80 -4.92
N VAL A 36 4.03 -38.98 -4.76
CA VAL A 36 3.83 -37.73 -5.50
C VAL A 36 3.44 -36.70 -4.46
N SER A 37 4.41 -35.84 -4.10
CA SER A 37 4.09 -34.64 -3.33
C SER A 37 3.15 -33.80 -4.18
N GLY A 38 1.92 -33.58 -3.70
CA GLY A 38 0.95 -32.75 -4.41
C GLY A 38 1.50 -31.34 -4.61
N MET A 39 1.20 -30.72 -5.75
CA MET A 39 1.67 -29.37 -6.15
C MET A 39 1.61 -28.32 -5.02
N PHE A 40 0.62 -28.43 -4.13
CA PHE A 40 0.34 -27.44 -3.07
C PHE A 40 0.91 -27.79 -1.69
N GLU A 41 1.60 -28.92 -1.51
CA GLU A 41 2.09 -29.34 -0.19
C GLU A 41 3.22 -28.48 0.39
N ARG A 42 3.85 -27.65 -0.47
CA ARG A 42 4.91 -26.70 -0.10
C ARG A 42 4.40 -25.28 0.13
N LEU A 43 3.11 -25.03 -0.05
CA LEU A 43 2.54 -23.71 0.19
C LEU A 43 2.52 -23.42 1.69
N GLU A 44 3.24 -22.39 2.09
CA GLU A 44 3.19 -21.86 3.44
C GLU A 44 1.91 -21.05 3.65
N THR A 45 1.34 -21.10 4.87
CA THR A 45 0.22 -20.23 5.20
C THR A 45 0.71 -18.78 5.28
N VAL A 46 0.13 -17.91 4.46
CA VAL A 46 0.40 -16.47 4.50
C VAL A 46 -0.09 -15.90 5.84
N ILE A 47 0.71 -15.00 6.43
CA ILE A 47 0.34 -14.26 7.63
C ILE A 47 -0.92 -13.42 7.30
N PRO A 48 -2.03 -13.57 8.04
CA PRO A 48 -3.23 -12.77 7.79
C PRO A 48 -2.94 -11.28 7.93
N ASP A 49 -3.53 -10.48 7.04
CA ASP A 49 -3.45 -9.02 7.11
C ASP A 49 -4.04 -8.52 8.45
N PRO A 50 -3.28 -7.79 9.28
CA PRO A 50 -3.76 -7.24 10.54
C PRO A 50 -5.03 -6.39 10.40
N ILE A 51 -5.20 -5.67 9.29
CA ILE A 51 -6.39 -4.84 9.01
C ILE A 51 -7.62 -5.74 8.87
N LEU A 52 -7.52 -6.87 8.17
CA LEU A 52 -8.63 -7.81 8.02
C LEU A 52 -9.05 -8.42 9.36
N GLY A 53 -8.07 -8.70 10.23
CA GLY A 53 -8.33 -9.13 11.61
C GLY A 53 -9.08 -8.08 12.41
N LEU A 54 -8.65 -6.81 12.33
CA LEU A 54 -9.31 -5.69 12.98
C LEU A 54 -10.75 -5.48 12.48
N MET A 55 -10.98 -5.59 11.17
CA MET A 55 -12.33 -5.51 10.58
C MET A 55 -13.25 -6.63 11.08
N ALA A 56 -12.71 -7.85 11.24
CA ALA A 56 -13.49 -8.96 11.79
C ALA A 56 -13.85 -8.71 13.27
N ALA A 57 -12.89 -8.24 14.08
CA ALA A 57 -13.13 -7.87 15.47
C ALA A 57 -14.16 -6.74 15.60
N PHE A 58 -14.02 -5.67 14.81
CA PHE A 58 -14.98 -4.57 14.77
C PHE A 58 -16.40 -5.04 14.41
N ARG A 59 -16.54 -5.92 13.41
CA ARG A 59 -17.85 -6.48 13.04
C ARG A 59 -18.47 -7.33 14.16
N ALA A 60 -17.66 -8.08 14.88
CA ALA A 60 -18.12 -8.96 15.97
C ALA A 60 -18.48 -8.21 17.26
N ASP A 61 -17.99 -6.97 17.44
CA ASP A 61 -18.28 -6.15 18.63
C ASP A 61 -19.77 -5.70 18.63
N PRO A 62 -20.56 -6.04 19.66
CA PRO A 62 -21.97 -5.66 19.72
C PRO A 62 -22.22 -4.23 20.25
N ASP A 63 -21.20 -3.50 20.74
CA ASP A 63 -21.41 -2.15 21.29
C ASP A 63 -21.90 -1.20 20.19
N PRO A 64 -23.09 -0.58 20.32
CA PRO A 64 -23.62 0.34 19.32
C PRO A 64 -22.80 1.63 19.17
N ARG A 65 -21.84 1.88 20.07
CA ARG A 65 -20.97 3.07 20.07
C ARG A 65 -19.57 2.77 19.52
N LYS A 66 -19.34 1.56 18.99
CA LYS A 66 -18.05 1.19 18.39
C LYS A 66 -17.71 2.11 17.21
N VAL A 67 -16.44 2.47 17.09
CA VAL A 67 -15.92 3.32 16.01
C VAL A 67 -14.81 2.58 15.26
N ASP A 68 -14.89 2.56 13.94
CA ASP A 68 -13.87 1.97 13.06
C ASP A 68 -12.93 3.06 12.56
N LEU A 69 -11.71 3.08 13.10
CA LEU A 69 -10.61 3.93 12.65
C LEU A 69 -9.50 3.12 11.96
N GLY A 70 -9.78 1.88 11.56
CA GLY A 70 -8.79 0.96 11.01
C GLY A 70 -8.68 1.03 9.49
N VAL A 71 -9.82 0.94 8.79
CA VAL A 71 -9.83 0.92 7.33
C VAL A 71 -9.69 2.33 6.77
N GLY A 72 -8.63 2.58 6.00
CA GLY A 72 -8.34 3.87 5.35
C GLY A 72 -9.24 4.15 4.14
N VAL A 73 -10.54 4.26 4.36
CA VAL A 73 -11.53 4.68 3.35
C VAL A 73 -12.29 5.87 3.91
N TYR A 74 -12.49 6.90 3.07
CA TYR A 74 -13.28 8.06 3.46
C TYR A 74 -14.72 7.63 3.78
N ARG A 75 -15.22 8.09 4.93
CA ARG A 75 -16.61 7.93 5.34
C ARG A 75 -17.23 9.29 5.59
N ASP A 76 -18.51 9.41 5.30
CA ASP A 76 -19.29 10.60 5.62
C ASP A 76 -19.68 10.65 7.11
N ASP A 77 -20.43 11.69 7.49
CA ASP A 77 -20.89 11.91 8.87
C ASP A 77 -21.85 10.82 9.39
N ARG A 78 -22.32 9.93 8.50
CA ARG A 78 -23.15 8.76 8.85
C ARG A 78 -22.32 7.48 8.96
N GLY A 79 -21.01 7.54 8.71
CA GLY A 79 -20.12 6.39 8.71
C GLY A 79 -20.22 5.52 7.46
N GLU A 80 -20.86 6.02 6.39
CA GLU A 80 -21.00 5.33 5.11
C GLU A 80 -19.89 5.73 4.13
N THR A 81 -19.56 4.88 3.16
CA THR A 81 -18.65 5.23 2.06
C THR A 81 -19.45 5.86 0.92
N PRO A 82 -19.42 7.18 0.71
CA PRO A 82 -20.30 7.82 -0.26
C PRO A 82 -19.81 7.60 -1.70
N VAL A 83 -20.77 7.41 -2.62
CA VAL A 83 -20.52 7.60 -4.05
C VAL A 83 -20.69 9.09 -4.36
N LEU A 84 -19.69 9.73 -4.96
CA LEU A 84 -19.75 11.16 -5.29
C LEU A 84 -20.82 11.44 -6.36
N ASN A 85 -21.48 12.59 -6.30
CA ASN A 85 -22.52 12.95 -7.28
C ASN A 85 -22.01 12.95 -8.72
N ALA A 86 -20.80 13.47 -8.95
CA ALA A 86 -20.14 13.42 -10.26
C ALA A 86 -19.92 11.98 -10.76
N VAL A 87 -19.62 11.04 -9.86
CA VAL A 87 -19.50 9.61 -10.21
C VAL A 87 -20.85 9.04 -10.60
N ARG A 88 -21.91 9.31 -9.82
CA ARG A 88 -23.27 8.86 -10.14
C ARG A 88 -23.75 9.38 -11.49
N GLU A 89 -23.46 10.65 -11.80
CA GLU A 89 -23.81 11.25 -13.10
C GLU A 89 -23.04 10.59 -14.25
N ALA A 90 -21.73 10.38 -14.08
CA ALA A 90 -20.91 9.68 -15.06
C ALA A 90 -21.37 8.23 -15.29
N GLU A 91 -21.73 7.50 -14.22
CA GLU A 91 -22.27 6.13 -14.33
C GLU A 91 -23.57 6.09 -15.14
N ARG A 92 -24.50 7.02 -14.91
CA ARG A 92 -25.74 7.12 -15.70
C ARG A 92 -25.45 7.43 -17.16
N ALA A 93 -24.53 8.35 -17.43
CA ALA A 93 -24.14 8.70 -18.80
C ALA A 93 -23.49 7.51 -19.53
N VAL A 94 -22.61 6.78 -18.86
CA VAL A 94 -22.00 5.56 -19.42
C VAL A 94 -23.07 4.51 -19.72
N LEU A 95 -24.01 4.28 -18.81
CA LEU A 95 -25.11 3.32 -19.04
C LEU A 95 -26.00 3.71 -20.22
N ALA A 96 -26.29 5.01 -20.37
CA ALA A 96 -27.16 5.51 -21.42
C ALA A 96 -26.50 5.53 -22.82
N HIS A 97 -25.17 5.72 -22.89
CA HIS A 97 -24.48 6.03 -24.15
C HIS A 97 -23.43 5.01 -24.58
N GLN A 98 -23.02 4.07 -23.73
CA GLN A 98 -22.02 3.08 -24.11
C GLN A 98 -22.57 2.06 -25.11
N THR A 99 -21.98 2.02 -26.30
CA THR A 99 -22.39 1.13 -27.40
C THR A 99 -21.52 -0.11 -27.55
N THR A 100 -20.38 -0.19 -26.85
CA THR A 100 -19.43 -1.31 -26.97
C THR A 100 -18.65 -1.58 -25.68
N LYS A 101 -18.18 -2.83 -25.55
CA LYS A 101 -17.32 -3.35 -24.48
C LYS A 101 -16.04 -4.00 -25.05
N THR A 102 -15.66 -3.63 -26.27
CA THR A 102 -14.47 -4.18 -26.93
C THR A 102 -13.18 -3.87 -26.18
N TYR A 103 -12.11 -4.58 -26.53
CA TYR A 103 -10.78 -4.33 -25.99
C TYR A 103 -10.31 -2.90 -26.26
N VAL A 104 -9.62 -2.34 -25.27
CA VAL A 104 -8.82 -1.11 -25.43
C VAL A 104 -7.37 -1.47 -25.79
N ALA A 105 -6.57 -0.47 -26.16
CA ALA A 105 -5.15 -0.65 -26.39
C ALA A 105 -4.44 -1.16 -25.13
N ALA A 106 -3.24 -1.72 -25.28
CA ALA A 106 -2.42 -2.19 -24.16
C ALA A 106 -2.08 -1.07 -23.15
N SER A 107 -2.00 0.18 -23.60
CA SER A 107 -1.82 1.35 -22.74
C SER A 107 -3.10 1.81 -22.02
N GLY A 108 -4.25 1.19 -22.33
CA GLY A 108 -5.56 1.54 -21.79
C GLY A 108 -6.36 2.50 -22.67
N ASN A 109 -7.33 3.16 -22.06
CA ASN A 109 -8.16 4.15 -22.73
C ASN A 109 -7.39 5.47 -22.91
N ALA A 110 -7.24 5.93 -24.16
CA ALA A 110 -6.46 7.13 -24.47
C ALA A 110 -7.02 8.41 -23.83
N ALA A 111 -8.36 8.59 -23.82
CA ALA A 111 -8.99 9.76 -23.22
C ALA A 111 -8.85 9.77 -21.69
N PHE A 112 -8.90 8.60 -21.04
CA PHE A 112 -8.60 8.46 -19.62
C PHE A 112 -7.15 8.85 -19.33
N ASN A 113 -6.18 8.33 -20.10
CA ASN A 113 -4.77 8.64 -19.93
C ASN A 113 -4.51 10.15 -20.08
N GLU A 114 -5.06 10.78 -21.11
CA GLU A 114 -4.92 12.22 -21.33
C GLU A 114 -5.53 13.03 -20.16
N ALA A 115 -6.70 12.63 -19.67
CA ALA A 115 -7.35 13.29 -18.53
C ALA A 115 -6.52 13.17 -17.24
N ILE A 116 -5.92 12.01 -16.97
CA ILE A 116 -5.03 11.80 -15.81
C ILE A 116 -3.76 12.64 -15.94
N GLU A 117 -3.16 12.72 -17.13
CA GLU A 117 -1.99 13.59 -17.35
C GLU A 117 -2.29 15.06 -17.08
N ARG A 118 -3.44 15.56 -17.56
CA ARG A 118 -3.91 16.93 -17.28
C ARG A 118 -4.10 17.14 -15.79
N LEU A 119 -4.74 16.19 -15.10
CA LEU A 119 -5.00 16.29 -13.68
C LEU A 119 -3.71 16.33 -12.84
N VAL A 120 -2.73 15.48 -13.17
CA VAL A 120 -1.51 15.33 -12.36
C VAL A 120 -0.49 16.42 -12.64
N LEU A 121 -0.30 16.81 -13.90
CA LEU A 121 0.78 17.73 -14.28
C LEU A 121 0.26 19.14 -14.60
N GLY A 122 -1.01 19.30 -14.93
CA GLY A 122 -1.59 20.53 -15.45
C GLY A 122 -1.48 20.65 -16.99
N ASP A 123 -2.31 21.51 -17.58
CA ASP A 123 -2.47 21.62 -19.04
C ASP A 123 -1.21 22.07 -19.77
N GLN A 124 -0.46 23.00 -19.18
CA GLN A 124 0.67 23.66 -19.82
C GLN A 124 2.03 23.18 -19.30
N HIS A 125 2.07 22.04 -18.60
CA HIS A 125 3.32 21.52 -18.09
C HIS A 125 4.27 21.18 -19.24
N GLU A 126 5.51 21.68 -19.17
CA GLU A 126 6.48 21.57 -20.28
C GLU A 126 6.65 20.12 -20.75
N ALA A 127 6.82 19.18 -19.81
CA ALA A 127 6.95 17.77 -20.11
C ALA A 127 5.78 17.18 -20.94
N ARG A 128 4.56 17.72 -20.80
CA ARG A 128 3.40 17.31 -21.59
C ARG A 128 3.43 17.92 -22.98
N VAL A 129 3.60 19.24 -23.08
CA VAL A 129 3.58 19.96 -24.37
C VAL A 129 4.76 19.56 -25.28
N THR A 130 5.88 19.09 -24.70
CA THR A 130 7.03 18.56 -25.44
C THR A 130 7.05 17.02 -25.50
N ALA A 131 5.93 16.34 -25.24
CA ALA A 131 5.76 14.89 -25.38
C ALA A 131 6.77 13.99 -24.61
N ARG A 132 7.24 14.43 -23.44
CA ARG A 132 8.16 13.69 -22.54
C ARG A 132 7.45 12.81 -21.49
N VAL A 133 6.12 12.76 -21.51
CA VAL A 133 5.30 11.95 -20.60
C VAL A 133 4.77 10.71 -21.33
N ARG A 134 4.73 9.57 -20.64
CA ARG A 134 4.07 8.35 -21.10
C ARG A 134 3.16 7.83 -20.00
N THR A 135 1.92 7.55 -20.35
CA THR A 135 0.89 7.12 -19.41
C THR A 135 0.28 5.80 -19.85
N VAL A 136 0.15 4.89 -18.89
CA VAL A 136 -0.49 3.59 -19.06
C VAL A 136 -1.54 3.46 -17.96
N GLN A 137 -2.78 3.18 -18.35
CA GLN A 137 -3.86 2.89 -17.42
C GLN A 137 -3.55 1.60 -16.66
N ALA A 138 -3.76 1.61 -15.34
CA ALA A 138 -3.54 0.45 -14.48
C ALA A 138 -4.73 0.21 -13.53
N PRO A 139 -4.92 -1.01 -13.02
CA PRO A 139 -5.94 -1.30 -12.01
C PRO A 139 -5.55 -0.68 -10.66
N GLY A 140 -5.92 0.59 -10.48
CA GLY A 140 -5.64 1.38 -9.29
C GLY A 140 -4.13 1.61 -9.05
N GLY A 141 -3.82 2.17 -7.89
CA GLY A 141 -2.43 2.47 -7.48
C GLY A 141 -1.56 1.21 -7.35
N CYS A 142 -2.12 0.08 -6.89
CA CYS A 142 -1.40 -1.19 -6.79
C CYS A 142 -0.90 -1.66 -8.16
N GLY A 143 -1.76 -1.62 -9.18
CA GLY A 143 -1.40 -2.00 -10.54
C GLY A 143 -0.33 -1.07 -11.12
N ALA A 144 -0.46 0.24 -10.90
CA ALA A 144 0.52 1.22 -11.35
C ALA A 144 1.91 0.97 -10.72
N LEU A 145 1.97 0.74 -9.41
CA LEU A 145 3.21 0.40 -8.70
C LEU A 145 3.82 -0.90 -9.22
N ARG A 146 2.99 -1.92 -9.48
CA ARG A 146 3.48 -3.20 -9.99
C ARG A 146 4.08 -3.07 -11.38
N LEU A 147 3.39 -2.40 -12.30
CA LEU A 147 3.88 -2.14 -13.66
C LEU A 147 5.17 -1.30 -13.64
N GLY A 148 5.21 -0.25 -12.81
CA GLY A 148 6.41 0.57 -12.63
C GLY A 148 7.60 -0.25 -12.10
N ALA A 149 7.37 -1.13 -11.14
CA ALA A 149 8.40 -2.02 -10.60
C ALA A 149 8.93 -3.01 -11.64
N GLU A 150 8.06 -3.58 -12.47
CA GLU A 150 8.48 -4.48 -13.56
C GLU A 150 9.27 -3.72 -14.64
N LEU A 151 8.88 -2.49 -14.97
CA LEU A 151 9.63 -1.63 -15.88
C LEU A 151 11.03 -1.31 -15.33
N ILE A 152 11.13 -0.92 -14.06
CA ILE A 152 12.42 -0.67 -13.39
C ILE A 152 13.28 -1.93 -13.42
N ARG A 153 12.71 -3.09 -13.07
CA ARG A 153 13.43 -4.37 -13.08
C ARG A 153 13.95 -4.73 -14.48
N ALA A 154 13.16 -4.47 -15.51
CA ALA A 154 13.56 -4.73 -16.90
C ALA A 154 14.69 -3.78 -17.37
N ALA A 155 14.63 -2.50 -16.97
CA ALA A 155 15.59 -1.49 -17.40
C ALA A 155 16.89 -1.45 -16.56
N ALA A 156 16.79 -1.78 -15.27
CA ALA A 156 17.87 -1.71 -14.29
C ALA A 156 17.70 -2.83 -13.24
N PRO A 157 18.05 -4.08 -13.59
CA PRO A 157 17.75 -5.24 -12.74
C PRO A 157 18.40 -5.18 -11.36
N ASP A 158 19.55 -4.54 -11.23
CA ASP A 158 20.31 -4.47 -9.97
C ASP A 158 19.90 -3.30 -9.05
N SER A 159 18.97 -2.44 -9.51
CA SER A 159 18.50 -1.29 -8.75
C SER A 159 17.88 -1.70 -7.42
N VAL A 160 18.14 -0.87 -6.41
CA VAL A 160 17.51 -0.93 -5.10
C VAL A 160 16.45 0.16 -5.02
N VAL A 161 15.25 -0.22 -4.57
CA VAL A 161 14.17 0.73 -4.30
C VAL A 161 14.21 1.11 -2.82
N HIS A 162 14.45 2.37 -2.53
CA HIS A 162 14.47 2.90 -1.18
C HIS A 162 13.08 3.44 -0.82
N VAL A 163 12.49 2.95 0.27
CA VAL A 163 11.16 3.35 0.77
C VAL A 163 11.26 4.02 2.14
N SER A 164 10.32 4.90 2.47
CA SER A 164 10.30 5.60 3.76
C SER A 164 10.16 4.65 4.96
N THR A 165 10.59 5.09 6.14
CA THR A 165 10.32 4.42 7.42
C THR A 165 9.40 5.26 8.30
N PRO A 166 8.16 4.82 8.59
CA PRO A 166 7.44 3.71 7.95
C PRO A 166 6.96 4.07 6.53
N THR A 167 6.27 3.15 5.87
CA THR A 167 5.62 3.36 4.57
C THR A 167 4.34 2.52 4.49
N TRP A 168 3.55 2.68 3.43
CA TRP A 168 2.34 1.88 3.22
C TRP A 168 2.69 0.38 3.16
N ALA A 169 1.96 -0.43 3.92
CA ALA A 169 2.30 -1.85 4.14
C ALA A 169 2.43 -2.66 2.84
N ASN A 170 1.69 -2.30 1.79
CA ASN A 170 1.70 -3.02 0.52
C ASN A 170 2.87 -2.63 -0.41
N HIS A 171 3.63 -1.58 -0.13
CA HIS A 171 4.82 -1.26 -0.93
C HIS A 171 5.79 -2.44 -0.99
N THR A 172 6.07 -3.07 0.15
CA THR A 172 7.02 -4.20 0.20
C THR A 172 6.57 -5.39 -0.64
N PRO A 173 5.40 -6.02 -0.40
CA PRO A 173 4.98 -7.19 -1.18
C PRO A 173 4.76 -6.88 -2.67
N LEU A 174 4.28 -5.68 -3.03
CA LEU A 174 4.06 -5.33 -4.44
C LEU A 174 5.37 -5.20 -5.22
N LEU A 175 6.33 -4.46 -4.66
CA LEU A 175 7.60 -4.14 -5.32
C LEU A 175 8.60 -5.30 -5.22
N ALA A 176 8.76 -5.93 -4.05
CA ALA A 176 9.67 -7.07 -3.91
C ALA A 176 9.18 -8.28 -4.73
N GLY A 177 7.86 -8.42 -4.91
CA GLY A 177 7.27 -9.45 -5.75
C GLY A 177 7.61 -9.34 -7.24
N SER A 178 8.21 -8.23 -7.72
CA SER A 178 8.74 -8.12 -9.09
C SER A 178 10.22 -8.54 -9.19
N GLY A 179 10.84 -8.92 -8.06
CA GLY A 179 12.25 -9.30 -7.98
C GLY A 179 13.20 -8.13 -7.68
N LEU A 180 12.67 -6.94 -7.38
CA LEU A 180 13.49 -5.80 -6.93
C LEU A 180 13.90 -5.94 -5.47
N ARG A 181 15.09 -5.43 -5.14
CA ARG A 181 15.55 -5.28 -3.76
C ARG A 181 15.00 -3.99 -3.17
N LEU A 182 14.58 -4.05 -1.90
CA LEU A 182 14.06 -2.90 -1.18
C LEU A 182 14.93 -2.58 0.02
N GLU A 183 15.20 -1.29 0.21
CA GLU A 183 15.85 -0.75 1.40
C GLU A 183 15.02 0.40 1.98
N ARG A 184 15.39 0.85 3.17
CA ARG A 184 14.64 1.86 3.92
C ARG A 184 15.45 3.13 4.11
N TYR A 185 14.80 4.28 3.98
CA TYR A 185 15.35 5.56 4.43
C TYR A 185 14.56 6.11 5.64
N PRO A 186 15.21 6.89 6.51
CA PRO A 186 14.55 7.49 7.66
C PRO A 186 13.54 8.57 7.23
N TYR A 187 12.35 8.63 7.83
CA TYR A 187 11.31 9.59 7.41
C TYR A 187 10.52 10.19 8.58
N PHE A 188 9.80 9.39 9.36
CA PHE A 188 8.91 9.91 10.41
C PHE A 188 9.61 10.00 11.77
N ASP A 189 9.43 11.11 12.47
CA ASP A 189 9.90 11.32 13.84
C ASP A 189 8.73 11.20 14.84
N PRO A 190 8.66 10.13 15.64
CA PRO A 190 7.61 9.96 16.63
C PRO A 190 7.59 11.02 17.74
N ALA A 191 8.73 11.70 18.00
CA ALA A 191 8.80 12.70 19.05
C ALA A 191 8.15 14.02 18.63
N THR A 192 8.21 14.36 17.34
CA THR A 192 7.65 15.60 16.79
C THR A 192 6.37 15.39 15.99
N GLY A 193 6.09 14.15 15.56
CA GLY A 193 5.00 13.83 14.63
C GLY A 193 5.24 14.31 13.20
N GLY A 194 6.45 14.82 12.90
CA GLY A 194 6.82 15.37 11.61
C GLY A 194 7.82 14.50 10.84
N VAL A 195 8.37 15.08 9.77
CA VAL A 195 9.44 14.44 9.00
C VAL A 195 10.80 14.74 9.66
N GLN A 196 11.60 13.72 9.92
CA GLN A 196 13.03 13.85 10.29
C GLN A 196 13.87 14.19 9.04
N PHE A 197 13.62 15.36 8.47
CA PHE A 197 14.12 15.78 7.16
C PHE A 197 15.64 15.75 7.05
N GLY A 198 16.36 16.19 8.09
CA GLY A 198 17.83 16.15 8.10
C GLY A 198 18.39 14.72 7.96
N HIS A 199 17.80 13.75 8.66
CA HIS A 199 18.20 12.34 8.56
C HIS A 199 17.79 11.71 7.23
N MET A 200 16.62 12.08 6.70
CA MET A 200 16.18 11.68 5.37
C MET A 200 17.21 12.13 4.31
N MET A 201 17.54 13.41 4.27
CA MET A 201 18.49 13.97 3.30
C MET A 201 19.89 13.36 3.44
N ALA A 202 20.38 13.17 4.66
CA ALA A 202 21.69 12.55 4.91
C ALA A 202 21.76 11.09 4.43
N ALA A 203 20.66 10.34 4.54
CA ALA A 203 20.57 8.98 4.01
C ALA A 203 20.54 8.97 2.48
N LEU A 204 19.73 9.84 1.87
CA LEU A 204 19.59 9.93 0.41
C LEU A 204 20.88 10.42 -0.28
N GLU A 205 21.64 11.32 0.36
CA GLU A 205 22.93 11.81 -0.17
C GLU A 205 23.96 10.68 -0.37
N ARG A 206 23.87 9.63 0.45
CA ARG A 206 24.81 8.49 0.41
C ARG A 206 24.43 7.43 -0.60
N LEU A 207 23.26 7.54 -1.23
CA LEU A 207 22.82 6.54 -2.20
C LEU A 207 23.72 6.57 -3.45
N PRO A 208 23.99 5.39 -4.05
CA PRO A 208 24.55 5.31 -5.38
C PRO A 208 23.68 6.05 -6.41
N ALA A 209 24.31 6.58 -7.45
CA ALA A 209 23.56 7.10 -8.60
C ALA A 209 22.68 5.99 -9.19
N ARG A 210 21.50 6.37 -9.70
CA ARG A 210 20.47 5.48 -10.26
C ARG A 210 19.77 4.57 -9.24
N SER A 211 19.96 4.82 -7.94
CA SER A 211 19.09 4.26 -6.89
C SER A 211 17.69 4.82 -7.00
N VAL A 212 16.68 3.96 -6.94
CA VAL A 212 15.28 4.38 -7.06
C VAL A 212 14.75 4.78 -5.69
N VAL A 213 14.15 5.96 -5.55
CA VAL A 213 13.54 6.42 -4.29
C VAL A 213 12.03 6.50 -4.46
N LEU A 214 11.28 5.73 -3.67
CA LEU A 214 9.83 5.84 -3.61
C LEU A 214 9.46 6.95 -2.64
N LEU A 215 8.75 7.95 -3.17
CA LEU A 215 8.28 9.13 -2.44
C LEU A 215 6.75 9.17 -2.46
N HIS A 216 6.14 9.46 -1.31
CA HIS A 216 4.72 9.79 -1.26
C HIS A 216 4.58 11.25 -1.71
N ALA A 217 3.72 11.52 -2.68
CA ALA A 217 3.56 12.89 -3.19
C ALA A 217 3.00 13.85 -2.13
N SER A 218 2.08 13.35 -1.30
CA SER A 218 1.48 14.00 -0.13
C SER A 218 0.68 12.95 0.66
N CYS A 219 0.05 13.34 1.76
CA CYS A 219 -0.80 12.52 2.62
C CYS A 219 -0.12 11.20 2.98
N HIS A 220 1.12 11.28 3.50
CA HIS A 220 1.96 10.10 3.74
C HIS A 220 1.20 8.98 4.46
N ASN A 221 1.18 7.79 3.87
CA ASN A 221 0.58 6.62 4.50
C ASN A 221 1.69 5.79 5.19
N PRO A 222 1.66 5.57 6.51
CA PRO A 222 0.51 5.78 7.42
C PRO A 222 0.56 7.04 8.30
N THR A 223 1.57 7.91 8.16
CA THR A 223 1.91 8.88 9.22
C THR A 223 1.17 10.21 9.14
N GLY A 224 0.72 10.60 7.94
CA GLY A 224 0.22 11.94 7.63
C GLY A 224 1.28 13.04 7.66
N ALA A 225 2.55 12.73 7.96
CA ALA A 225 3.63 13.70 7.97
C ALA A 225 4.11 13.96 6.54
N ASP A 226 3.93 15.19 6.05
CA ASP A 226 4.31 15.57 4.70
C ASP A 226 5.48 16.57 4.69
N LEU A 227 6.24 16.55 3.59
CA LEU A 227 7.26 17.55 3.32
C LEU A 227 6.62 18.90 3.00
N SER A 228 7.18 19.97 3.56
CA SER A 228 6.89 21.33 3.12
C SER A 228 7.39 21.57 1.68
N GLN A 229 6.91 22.64 1.04
CA GLN A 229 7.38 23.00 -0.31
C GLN A 229 8.89 23.28 -0.35
N ASP A 230 9.46 23.88 0.70
CA ASP A 230 10.89 24.16 0.77
C ASP A 230 11.73 22.89 0.92
N GLU A 231 11.23 21.92 1.68
CA GLU A 231 11.84 20.60 1.80
C GLU A 231 11.77 19.84 0.48
N TRP A 232 10.65 19.90 -0.23
CA TRP A 232 10.54 19.37 -1.59
C TRP A 232 11.56 19.96 -2.55
N ARG A 233 11.73 21.29 -2.58
CA ARG A 233 12.75 21.95 -3.42
C ARG A 233 14.16 21.44 -3.12
N LYS A 234 14.51 21.32 -1.84
CA LYS A 234 15.82 20.80 -1.39
C LYS A 234 16.01 19.33 -1.77
N LEU A 235 14.98 18.51 -1.61
CA LEU A 235 14.99 17.10 -1.98
C LEU A 235 15.18 16.92 -3.49
N LEU A 236 14.43 17.65 -4.33
CA LEU A 236 14.55 17.58 -5.78
C LEU A 236 15.94 18.02 -6.27
N ALA A 237 16.53 19.05 -5.65
CA ALA A 237 17.90 19.46 -5.93
C ALA A 237 18.93 18.37 -5.57
N LEU A 238 18.70 17.61 -4.50
CA LEU A 238 19.53 16.45 -4.15
C LEU A 238 19.36 15.32 -5.18
N VAL A 239 18.12 14.95 -5.52
CA VAL A 239 17.81 13.91 -6.50
C VAL A 239 18.50 14.20 -7.84
N GLN A 240 18.38 15.45 -8.32
CA GLN A 240 19.03 15.87 -9.56
C GLN A 240 20.55 15.82 -9.48
N ARG A 241 21.16 16.36 -8.40
CA ARG A 241 22.63 16.37 -8.22
C ARG A 241 23.21 14.95 -8.12
N ARG A 242 22.51 14.04 -7.43
CA ARG A 242 22.95 12.67 -7.17
C ARG A 242 22.61 11.71 -8.31
N GLY A 243 21.75 12.12 -9.25
CA GLY A 243 21.25 11.29 -10.33
C GLY A 243 20.50 10.07 -9.80
N LEU A 244 19.65 10.28 -8.77
CA LEU A 244 18.75 9.27 -8.23
C LEU A 244 17.51 9.11 -9.13
#